data_AF-A0A286C7J8-F1
#
_entry.id   AF-A0A286C7J8-F1
#
_cell.length_a   1.000
_cell.length_b   1.000
_cell.length_c   1.000
_cell.angle_alpha   90.00
_cell.angle_beta   90.00
_cell.angle_gamma   90.00
#
_symmetry.space_group_name_H-M   'P 1'
#
loop_
_entity.id
_entity.type
_entity.pdbx_description
1 polymer ?
#
loop_
_entity_poly.entity_id
_entity_poly.type
_entity_poly.pdbx_seq_one_letter_code
_entity_poly.pdbx_strand_id
1 'polypeptide(L)'
;MIRLLEAKTVAGVRYGAGDVVNFSSEIESQLVSAAEAESLPLVLTYTWNTRPNYSVTAVGTVINISDVGGEAGSFWKATSAGWMPLNGQVKLAGKQGSIAAPVATITGSADALFNLSGGFGSLVIPAKMLIPGHSALRLRALFYRRGATAAATATIYIGTAGTSADPRAYFLSLTATNLQQNRADAELVVATATTACTTAWLAPQQQTTGAASDLTTNINTDAAMTVSIGVATASALDSFDLISYSVILESI
;
A
#
# COMPACT_ATOMS: atom_id res chain seq x y z
N MET A 1 12.19 -3.38 -26.96
CA MET A 1 13.36 -3.09 -26.10
C MET A 1 14.25 -4.31 -26.04
N ILE A 2 15.56 -4.11 -26.14
CA ILE A 2 16.56 -5.18 -26.10
C ILE A 2 17.70 -4.79 -25.14
N ARG A 3 18.40 -5.77 -24.56
CA ARG A 3 19.71 -5.54 -23.95
C ARG A 3 20.78 -5.99 -24.92
N LEU A 4 21.73 -5.11 -25.23
CA LEU A 4 22.87 -5.46 -26.07
C LEU A 4 23.82 -6.38 -25.29
N LEU A 5 24.22 -7.50 -25.89
CA LEU A 5 25.18 -8.43 -25.31
C LEU A 5 26.62 -7.96 -25.56
N GLU A 6 26.83 -7.13 -26.58
CA GLU A 6 28.12 -6.57 -26.97
C GLU A 6 28.00 -5.08 -27.34
N ALA A 7 29.10 -4.35 -27.31
CA ALA A 7 29.10 -2.93 -27.69
C ALA A 7 28.83 -2.78 -29.19
N LYS A 8 27.85 -1.94 -29.56
CA LYS A 8 27.40 -1.83 -30.95
C LYS A 8 27.18 -0.39 -31.39
N THR A 9 27.40 -0.11 -32.67
CA THR A 9 27.02 1.17 -33.28
C THR A 9 25.75 0.98 -34.08
N VAL A 10 24.68 1.69 -33.72
CA VAL A 10 23.38 1.66 -34.40
C VAL A 10 23.03 3.08 -34.80
N ALA A 11 22.76 3.30 -36.09
CA ALA A 11 22.45 4.62 -36.65
C ALA A 11 23.46 5.74 -36.29
N GLY A 12 24.75 5.39 -36.23
CA GLY A 12 25.84 6.34 -35.91
C GLY A 12 26.03 6.64 -34.43
N VAL A 13 25.24 6.05 -33.53
CA VAL A 13 25.40 6.15 -32.07
C VAL A 13 26.00 4.86 -31.54
N ARG A 14 27.03 4.97 -30.69
CA ARG A 14 27.68 3.82 -30.05
C ARG A 14 27.03 3.53 -28.70
N TYR A 15 26.64 2.29 -28.50
CA TYR A 15 26.07 1.73 -27.28
C TYR A 15 27.04 0.70 -26.70
N GLY A 16 27.13 0.64 -25.37
CA GLY A 16 27.94 -0.33 -24.63
C GLY A 16 27.27 -1.69 -24.51
N ALA A 17 28.08 -2.71 -24.18
CA ALA A 17 27.55 -4.00 -23.77
C ALA A 17 26.77 -3.84 -22.45
N GLY A 18 25.58 -4.43 -22.37
CA GLY A 18 24.67 -4.31 -21.24
C GLY A 18 23.69 -3.13 -21.33
N ASP A 19 23.86 -2.23 -22.29
CA ASP A 19 22.93 -1.12 -22.50
C ASP A 19 21.54 -1.64 -22.88
N VAL A 20 20.52 -1.04 -22.26
CA VAL A 20 19.11 -1.31 -22.55
C VAL A 20 18.58 -0.20 -23.43
N VAL A 21 18.13 -0.57 -24.62
CA VAL A 21 17.75 0.37 -25.67
C VAL A 21 16.45 -0.06 -26.33
N ASN A 22 15.67 0.93 -26.75
CA ASN A 22 14.42 0.74 -27.46
C ASN A 22 14.58 1.25 -28.90
N PHE A 23 14.73 0.33 -29.85
CA PHE A 23 14.82 0.65 -31.27
C PHE A 23 13.48 0.36 -31.97
N SER A 24 13.41 0.58 -33.29
CA SER A 24 12.26 0.09 -34.06
C SER A 24 12.22 -1.44 -34.04
N SER A 25 11.03 -2.01 -34.21
CA SER A 25 10.79 -3.46 -34.21
C SER A 25 11.71 -4.22 -35.18
N GLU A 26 12.02 -3.64 -36.33
CA GLU A 26 12.88 -4.24 -37.35
C GLU A 26 14.32 -4.35 -36.85
N ILE A 27 14.85 -3.29 -36.23
CA ILE A 27 16.21 -3.26 -35.70
C ILE A 27 16.32 -4.22 -34.52
N GLU A 28 15.34 -4.22 -33.62
CA GLU A 28 15.34 -5.13 -32.46
C GLU A 28 15.28 -6.59 -32.90
N SER A 29 14.42 -6.93 -33.86
CA SER A 29 14.33 -8.28 -34.41
C SER A 29 15.63 -8.74 -35.05
N GLN A 30 16.33 -7.86 -35.79
CA GLN A 30 17.61 -8.18 -36.40
C GLN A 30 18.68 -8.47 -35.35
N LEU A 31 18.80 -7.60 -34.34
CA LEU A 31 19.78 -7.74 -33.26
C LEU A 31 19.55 -8.98 -32.40
N VAL A 32 18.29 -9.33 -32.13
CA VAL A 32 17.93 -10.55 -31.41
C VAL A 32 18.19 -11.79 -32.25
N SER A 33 17.83 -11.76 -33.55
CA SER A 33 18.08 -12.89 -34.45
C SER A 33 19.57 -13.18 -34.69
N ALA A 34 20.41 -12.15 -34.61
CA ALA A 34 21.86 -12.26 -34.69
C ALA A 34 22.52 -12.69 -33.37
N ALA A 35 21.73 -12.93 -32.31
CA ALA A 35 22.21 -13.19 -30.95
C ALA A 35 23.13 -12.10 -30.38
N GLU A 36 22.99 -10.86 -30.85
CA GLU A 36 23.75 -9.71 -30.38
C GLU A 36 23.01 -8.94 -29.28
N ALA A 37 21.73 -9.27 -29.08
CA ALA A 37 20.90 -8.69 -28.05
C ALA A 37 19.89 -9.72 -27.52
N GLU A 38 19.52 -9.59 -26.25
CA GLU A 38 18.39 -10.33 -25.69
C GLU A 38 17.14 -9.45 -25.72
N SER A 39 16.01 -10.03 -26.15
CA SER A 39 14.72 -9.36 -26.08
C SER A 39 14.34 -9.20 -24.62
N LEU A 40 14.25 -7.96 -24.16
CA LEU A 40 13.65 -7.68 -22.87
C LEU A 40 12.18 -7.37 -23.07
N PRO A 41 11.27 -7.93 -22.24
CA PRO A 41 9.90 -7.47 -22.27
C PRO A 41 9.90 -5.95 -22.02
N LEU A 42 9.35 -5.17 -22.96
CA LEU A 42 9.16 -3.74 -22.78
C LEU A 42 8.16 -3.55 -21.64
N VAL A 43 8.65 -3.28 -20.44
CA VAL A 43 7.77 -2.93 -19.34
C VAL A 43 7.42 -1.45 -19.46
N LEU A 44 6.27 -1.20 -20.08
CA LEU A 44 5.72 0.15 -20.20
C LEU A 44 5.39 0.69 -18.80
N THR A 45 5.80 1.93 -18.55
CA THR A 45 5.54 2.63 -17.28
C THR A 45 4.33 3.55 -17.44
N TYR A 46 3.40 3.44 -16.51
CA TYR A 46 2.21 4.28 -16.41
C TYR A 46 2.08 4.84 -14.99
N THR A 47 1.22 5.84 -14.82
CA THR A 47 0.60 6.11 -13.51
C THR A 47 -0.62 5.20 -13.35
N TRP A 48 -1.14 5.06 -12.13
CA TRP A 48 -2.35 4.30 -11.89
C TRP A 48 -3.49 4.84 -12.74
N ASN A 49 -3.62 6.16 -12.85
CA ASN A 49 -4.71 6.79 -13.60
C ASN A 49 -4.57 6.67 -15.13
N THR A 50 -3.34 6.54 -15.64
CA THR A 50 -3.09 6.45 -17.10
C THR A 50 -2.89 5.03 -17.59
N ARG A 51 -2.98 4.02 -16.71
CA ARG A 51 -2.79 2.62 -17.08
C ARG A 51 -3.87 2.17 -18.09
N PRO A 52 -3.53 1.27 -19.03
CA PRO A 52 -4.52 0.72 -19.95
C PRO A 52 -5.60 -0.05 -19.20
N ASN A 53 -6.80 -0.10 -19.79
CA ASN A 53 -7.90 -0.88 -19.23
C ASN A 53 -7.53 -2.38 -19.30
N TYR A 54 -7.61 -3.07 -18.17
CA TYR A 54 -7.24 -4.48 -18.06
C TYR A 54 -8.10 -5.37 -18.98
N SER A 55 -9.37 -5.01 -19.21
CA SER A 55 -10.31 -5.81 -20.02
C SER A 55 -9.97 -5.87 -21.52
N VAL A 56 -9.20 -4.90 -22.03
CA VAL A 56 -8.74 -4.86 -23.43
C VAL A 56 -7.25 -5.21 -23.55
N THR A 57 -6.58 -5.47 -22.42
CA THR A 57 -5.18 -5.84 -22.38
C THR A 57 -5.05 -7.36 -22.35
N ALA A 58 -4.12 -7.92 -23.11
CA ALA A 58 -3.89 -9.37 -23.08
C ALA A 58 -3.53 -9.83 -21.65
N VAL A 59 -4.22 -10.86 -21.15
CA VAL A 59 -3.94 -11.45 -19.84
C VAL A 59 -2.47 -11.86 -19.77
N GLY A 60 -1.81 -11.51 -18.67
CA GLY A 60 -0.39 -11.76 -18.48
C GLY A 60 0.54 -10.62 -18.86
N THR A 61 0.03 -9.57 -19.52
CA THR A 61 0.80 -8.35 -19.78
C THR A 61 1.29 -7.74 -18.46
N VAL A 62 2.57 -7.38 -18.41
CA VAL A 62 3.19 -6.73 -17.25
C VAL A 62 3.46 -5.27 -17.55
N ILE A 63 3.08 -4.39 -16.62
CA ILE A 63 3.36 -2.95 -16.65
C ILE A 63 4.04 -2.51 -15.35
N ASN A 64 4.74 -1.39 -15.41
CA ASN A 64 5.20 -0.69 -14.22
C ASN A 64 4.23 0.45 -13.90
N ILE A 65 3.89 0.63 -12.63
CA ILE A 65 3.12 1.76 -12.13
C ILE A 65 4.04 2.62 -11.27
N SER A 66 4.34 3.84 -11.71
CA SER A 66 5.34 4.71 -11.07
C SER A 66 4.86 5.42 -9.81
N ASP A 67 3.55 5.64 -9.66
CA ASP A 67 2.92 6.35 -8.53
C ASP A 67 2.39 5.42 -7.44
N VAL A 68 2.67 4.12 -7.54
CA VAL A 68 2.24 3.09 -6.58
C VAL A 68 3.43 2.17 -6.27
N GLY A 69 3.68 1.86 -4.99
CA GLY A 69 4.70 0.88 -4.60
C GLY A 69 6.03 1.44 -4.08
N GLY A 70 6.07 2.70 -3.64
CA GLY A 70 7.29 3.35 -3.14
C GLY A 70 8.04 4.10 -4.24
N GLU A 71 9.31 4.41 -4.00
CA GLU A 71 10.08 5.37 -4.81
C GLU A 71 10.34 4.93 -6.26
N ALA A 72 10.36 3.62 -6.53
CA ALA A 72 10.60 3.07 -7.87
C ALA A 72 9.32 2.60 -8.59
N GLY A 73 8.15 2.78 -7.98
CA GLY A 73 6.91 2.19 -8.47
C GLY A 73 6.77 0.69 -8.14
N SER A 74 5.89 0.01 -8.87
CA SER A 74 5.63 -1.42 -8.70
C SER A 74 5.17 -2.07 -10.00
N PHE A 75 5.44 -3.38 -10.14
CA PHE A 75 5.04 -4.15 -11.31
C PHE A 75 3.69 -4.82 -11.12
N TRP A 76 2.85 -4.72 -12.14
CA TRP A 76 1.48 -5.22 -12.16
C TRP A 76 1.23 -6.07 -13.39
N LYS A 77 0.45 -7.13 -13.21
CA LYS A 77 0.06 -8.08 -14.26
C LYS A 77 -1.43 -7.95 -14.56
N ALA A 78 -1.79 -7.92 -15.84
CA ALA A 78 -3.17 -7.97 -16.28
C ALA A 78 -3.76 -9.37 -16.02
N THR A 79 -4.93 -9.41 -15.37
CA THR A 79 -5.74 -10.61 -15.18
C THR A 79 -7.15 -10.39 -15.74
N SER A 80 -7.99 -11.42 -15.74
CA SER A 80 -9.40 -11.30 -16.13
C SER A 80 -10.22 -10.42 -15.17
N ALA A 81 -9.78 -10.27 -13.91
CA ALA A 81 -10.49 -9.51 -12.88
C ALA A 81 -9.96 -8.08 -12.73
N GLY A 82 -8.68 -7.85 -13.04
CA GLY A 82 -8.05 -6.54 -12.89
C GLY A 82 -6.52 -6.58 -12.95
N TRP A 83 -5.90 -5.45 -12.62
CA TRP A 83 -4.46 -5.37 -12.46
C TRP A 83 -4.07 -5.89 -11.08
N MET A 84 -3.21 -6.91 -11.02
CA MET A 84 -2.72 -7.49 -9.76
C MET A 84 -1.21 -7.29 -9.60
N PRO A 85 -0.68 -7.12 -8.36
CA PRO A 85 0.76 -7.04 -8.15
C PRO A 85 1.47 -8.29 -8.66
N LEU A 86 2.53 -8.14 -9.47
CA LEU A 86 3.22 -9.26 -10.11
C LEU A 86 3.78 -10.26 -9.09
N ASN A 87 4.29 -9.77 -7.96
CA ASN A 87 4.87 -10.57 -6.89
C ASN A 87 3.86 -10.91 -5.78
N GLY A 88 2.55 -10.75 -6.05
CA GLY A 88 1.48 -11.01 -5.09
C GLY A 88 1.34 -9.96 -3.98
N GLN A 89 2.29 -9.04 -3.84
CA GLN A 89 2.23 -7.98 -2.83
C GLN A 89 2.88 -6.69 -3.31
N VAL A 90 2.39 -5.55 -2.82
CA VAL A 90 2.96 -4.22 -3.03
C VAL A 90 2.82 -3.37 -1.76
N LYS A 91 3.91 -2.71 -1.36
CA LYS A 91 3.91 -1.81 -0.20
C LYS A 91 3.39 -0.44 -0.66
N LEU A 92 2.12 -0.15 -0.36
CA LEU A 92 1.45 1.06 -0.81
C LEU A 92 1.93 2.31 -0.09
N ALA A 93 2.18 2.20 1.23
CA ALA A 93 2.63 3.30 2.05
C ALA A 93 3.47 2.85 3.23
N GLY A 94 4.32 3.73 3.73
CA GLY A 94 4.94 3.54 5.03
C GLY A 94 5.97 4.61 5.37
N LYS A 95 6.23 4.70 6.67
CA LYS A 95 7.29 5.54 7.22
C LYS A 95 7.76 4.93 8.53
N GLN A 96 9.05 5.09 8.81
CA GLN A 96 9.68 4.63 10.03
C GLN A 96 10.30 5.83 10.73
N GLY A 97 10.05 5.94 12.02
CA GLY A 97 10.71 6.85 12.94
C GLY A 97 11.29 6.08 14.11
N SER A 98 11.45 6.76 15.23
CA SER A 98 11.93 6.17 16.49
C SER A 98 11.15 6.76 17.67
N ILE A 99 11.35 6.25 18.87
CA ILE A 99 10.76 6.83 20.09
C ILE A 99 11.25 8.27 20.29
N ALA A 100 12.50 8.58 19.95
CA ALA A 100 13.07 9.93 20.09
C ALA A 100 12.64 10.89 18.96
N ALA A 101 12.33 10.36 17.78
CA ALA A 101 11.88 11.10 16.61
C ALA A 101 10.72 10.34 15.94
N PRO A 102 9.50 10.43 16.52
CA PRO A 102 8.36 9.70 15.99
C PRO A 102 7.95 10.23 14.62
N VAL A 103 7.21 9.40 13.87
CA VAL A 103 6.66 9.79 12.57
C VAL A 103 5.69 10.96 12.72
N ALA A 104 4.87 10.92 13.76
CA ALA A 104 3.94 11.96 14.14
C ALA A 104 3.56 11.81 15.62
N THR A 105 3.12 12.91 16.22
CA THR A 105 2.67 12.96 17.62
C THR A 105 1.32 13.64 17.71
N ILE A 106 0.43 13.10 18.54
CA ILE A 106 -0.80 13.73 18.98
C ILE A 106 -0.62 14.09 20.46
N THR A 107 -0.86 15.35 20.83
CA THR A 107 -0.87 15.78 22.22
C THR A 107 -2.21 16.39 22.58
N GLY A 108 -2.79 15.94 23.68
CA GLY A 108 -3.95 16.56 24.29
C GLY A 108 -5.23 16.57 23.46
N SER A 109 -5.54 15.45 22.80
CA SER A 109 -6.80 15.27 22.09
C SER A 109 -7.56 14.04 22.60
N ALA A 110 -8.90 14.12 22.63
CA ALA A 110 -9.76 12.99 22.88
C ALA A 110 -9.91 12.08 21.65
N ASP A 111 -10.04 12.69 20.47
CA ASP A 111 -10.12 11.99 19.19
C ASP A 111 -9.27 12.76 18.16
N ALA A 112 -8.29 12.10 17.55
CA ALA A 112 -7.43 12.74 16.56
C ALA A 112 -6.81 11.73 15.60
N LEU A 113 -6.63 12.17 14.35
CA LEU A 113 -5.84 11.47 13.35
C LEU A 113 -4.42 12.04 13.33
N PHE A 114 -3.43 11.19 13.13
CA PHE A 114 -2.06 11.63 12.91
C PHE A 114 -1.98 12.37 11.56
N ASN A 115 -1.33 13.53 11.54
CA ASN A 115 -1.01 14.20 10.29
C ASN A 115 0.22 13.52 9.66
N LEU A 116 -0.02 12.62 8.70
CA LEU A 116 1.02 11.80 8.08
C LEU A 116 1.48 12.45 6.77
N SER A 117 2.49 13.32 6.88
CA SER A 117 3.17 13.91 5.71
C SER A 117 4.51 13.22 5.43
N GLY A 118 4.77 12.96 4.14
CA GLY A 118 5.98 12.27 3.68
C GLY A 118 6.01 10.78 4.04
N GLY A 119 7.07 10.09 3.60
CA GLY A 119 7.14 8.63 3.56
C GLY A 119 7.18 8.15 2.10
N PHE A 120 7.34 6.84 1.90
CA PHE A 120 7.25 6.29 0.55
C PHE A 120 5.79 5.94 0.24
N GLY A 121 5.36 6.17 -1.00
CA GLY A 121 4.02 5.83 -1.49
C GLY A 121 2.89 6.73 -0.95
N SER A 122 1.67 6.20 -0.90
CA SER A 122 0.45 6.95 -0.59
C SER A 122 -0.51 6.15 0.29
N LEU A 123 -1.04 6.79 1.33
CA LEU A 123 -2.15 6.24 2.15
C LEU A 123 -3.49 6.28 1.42
N VAL A 124 -3.56 6.98 0.29
CA VAL A 124 -4.71 6.96 -0.61
C VAL A 124 -4.53 5.81 -1.61
N ILE A 125 -5.41 4.83 -1.51
CA ILE A 125 -5.56 3.71 -2.40
C ILE A 125 -6.46 4.16 -3.56
N PRO A 126 -5.95 4.26 -4.80
CA PRO A 126 -6.73 4.70 -5.94
C PRO A 126 -7.93 3.77 -6.25
N ALA A 127 -8.93 4.35 -6.91
CA ALA A 127 -10.07 3.61 -7.43
C ALA A 127 -9.63 2.41 -8.29
N LYS A 128 -10.37 1.30 -8.13
CA LYS A 128 -10.21 0.03 -8.85
C LYS A 128 -8.86 -0.66 -8.64
N MET A 129 -8.12 -0.28 -7.58
CA MET A 129 -6.92 -1.00 -7.15
C MET A 129 -7.25 -2.21 -6.30
N LEU A 130 -8.24 -2.06 -5.43
CA LEU A 130 -8.77 -3.19 -4.68
C LEU A 130 -9.79 -3.91 -5.56
N ILE A 131 -9.53 -5.18 -5.84
CA ILE A 131 -10.39 -6.04 -6.64
C ILE A 131 -11.22 -6.88 -5.66
N PRO A 132 -12.55 -6.75 -5.66
CA PRO A 132 -13.42 -7.57 -4.83
C PRO A 132 -13.14 -9.07 -5.00
N GLY A 133 -13.00 -9.78 -3.87
CA GLY A 133 -12.71 -11.22 -3.83
C GLY A 133 -11.25 -11.60 -4.11
N HIS A 134 -10.38 -10.65 -4.44
CA HIS A 134 -8.99 -10.92 -4.86
C HIS A 134 -7.95 -10.05 -4.15
N SER A 135 -8.37 -9.04 -3.39
CA SER A 135 -7.46 -8.11 -2.71
C SER A 135 -7.60 -8.18 -1.20
N ALA A 136 -6.44 -8.21 -0.54
CA ALA A 136 -6.31 -8.04 0.89
C ALA A 136 -5.37 -6.87 1.22
N LEU A 137 -5.62 -6.19 2.31
CA LEU A 137 -4.76 -5.16 2.87
C LEU A 137 -4.22 -5.61 4.21
N ARG A 138 -2.93 -5.39 4.41
CA ARG A 138 -2.26 -5.58 5.68
C ARG A 138 -1.86 -4.22 6.25
N LEU A 139 -2.47 -3.87 7.37
CA LEU A 139 -2.34 -2.58 8.01
C LEU A 139 -1.55 -2.75 9.30
N ARG A 140 -0.40 -2.06 9.40
CA ARG A 140 0.45 -2.13 10.57
C ARG A 140 0.82 -0.76 11.07
N ALA A 141 0.82 -0.60 12.39
CA ALA A 141 1.29 0.60 13.06
C ALA A 141 1.90 0.26 14.42
N LEU A 142 2.87 1.06 14.86
CA LEU A 142 3.45 0.98 16.19
C LEU A 142 3.18 2.29 16.92
N PHE A 143 2.38 2.22 17.98
CA PHE A 143 2.04 3.34 18.84
C PHE A 143 2.87 3.30 20.12
N TYR A 144 3.19 4.49 20.63
CA TYR A 144 3.81 4.69 21.92
C TYR A 144 3.03 5.75 22.70
N ARG A 145 2.45 5.35 23.82
CA ARG A 145 1.65 6.25 24.67
C ARG A 145 2.53 6.90 25.74
N ARG A 146 2.40 8.20 25.91
CA ARG A 146 2.96 8.99 27.02
C ARG A 146 1.82 9.61 27.83
N GLY A 147 1.68 9.20 29.08
CA GLY A 147 0.56 9.55 29.96
C GLY A 147 -0.24 8.32 30.39
N ALA A 148 -0.95 8.45 31.51
CA ALA A 148 -1.70 7.36 32.14
C ALA A 148 -3.02 7.88 32.76
N THR A 149 -3.65 8.88 32.15
CA THR A 149 -4.80 9.53 32.79
C THR A 149 -6.10 8.72 32.63
N ALA A 150 -6.40 8.24 31.42
CA ALA A 150 -7.63 7.48 31.15
C ALA A 150 -7.37 6.32 30.18
N ALA A 151 -8.35 5.45 29.94
CA ALA A 151 -8.27 4.55 28.80
C ALA A 151 -8.22 5.36 27.49
N ALA A 152 -7.65 4.78 26.45
CA ALA A 152 -7.62 5.37 25.10
C ALA A 152 -7.77 4.24 24.08
N THR A 153 -8.05 4.56 22.82
CA THR A 153 -8.16 3.56 21.75
C THR A 153 -7.15 3.88 20.65
N ALA A 154 -6.21 2.98 20.38
CA ALA A 154 -5.40 3.05 19.16
C ALA A 154 -6.22 2.51 17.98
N THR A 155 -6.25 3.22 16.85
CA THR A 155 -7.14 2.85 15.76
C THR A 155 -6.57 3.13 14.37
N ILE A 156 -6.97 2.29 13.41
CA ILE A 156 -6.74 2.48 11.98
C ILE A 156 -8.10 2.46 11.29
N TYR A 157 -8.37 3.50 10.53
CA TYR A 157 -9.58 3.71 9.73
C TYR A 157 -9.29 3.46 8.26
N ILE A 158 -10.31 3.03 7.52
CA ILE A 158 -10.26 2.94 6.06
C ILE A 158 -11.62 3.31 5.47
N GLY A 159 -11.62 4.19 4.49
CA GLY A 159 -12.84 4.55 3.78
C GLY A 159 -12.61 5.71 2.83
N THR A 160 -13.68 6.11 2.15
CA THR A 160 -13.65 7.18 1.15
C THR A 160 -13.58 8.59 1.76
N ALA A 161 -13.95 8.78 3.04
CA ALA A 161 -13.94 10.11 3.65
C ALA A 161 -12.53 10.56 4.08
N GLY A 162 -11.66 9.62 4.47
CA GLY A 162 -10.35 9.91 5.06
C GLY A 162 -10.45 10.52 6.47
N THR A 163 -11.46 10.13 7.24
CA THR A 163 -11.74 10.72 8.56
C THR A 163 -12.14 9.66 9.60
N SER A 164 -12.36 10.07 10.85
CA SER A 164 -12.87 9.19 11.91
C SER A 164 -14.31 8.72 11.70
N ALA A 165 -15.02 9.23 10.70
CA ALA A 165 -16.33 8.75 10.27
C ALA A 165 -16.24 7.46 9.44
N ASP A 166 -15.04 7.12 8.93
CA ASP A 166 -14.80 5.85 8.25
C ASP A 166 -14.80 4.68 9.25
N PRO A 167 -15.04 3.45 8.79
CA PRO A 167 -15.02 2.28 9.66
C PRO A 167 -13.59 1.97 10.13
N ARG A 168 -13.51 1.41 11.34
CA ARG A 168 -12.24 1.03 11.99
C ARG A 168 -11.81 -0.35 11.51
N ALA A 169 -10.79 -0.40 10.66
CA ALA A 169 -10.12 -1.66 10.30
C ALA A 169 -9.31 -2.24 11.47
N TYR A 170 -8.86 -1.40 12.39
CA TYR A 170 -8.24 -1.82 13.64
C TYR A 170 -8.70 -0.93 14.78
N PHE A 171 -8.93 -1.52 15.94
CA PHE A 171 -9.06 -0.79 17.19
C PHE A 171 -8.61 -1.66 18.37
N LEU A 172 -7.86 -1.07 19.29
CA LEU A 172 -7.55 -1.70 20.57
C LEU A 172 -7.60 -0.68 21.69
N SER A 173 -8.34 -1.00 22.75
CA SER A 173 -8.36 -0.23 23.98
C SER A 173 -7.03 -0.39 24.72
N LEU A 174 -6.40 0.73 25.01
CA LEU A 174 -5.21 0.90 25.83
C LEU A 174 -5.63 1.28 27.24
N THR A 175 -5.17 0.50 28.22
CA THR A 175 -5.32 0.84 29.64
C THR A 175 -4.59 2.13 29.98
N ALA A 176 -4.96 2.76 31.10
CA ALA A 176 -4.31 3.96 31.61
C ALA A 176 -2.89 3.63 32.12
N THR A 177 -1.94 3.47 31.20
CA THR A 177 -0.57 3.05 31.48
C THR A 177 0.42 3.91 30.72
N ASN A 178 1.40 4.47 31.45
CA ASN A 178 2.42 5.32 30.85
C ASN A 178 3.47 4.48 30.12
N LEU A 179 4.03 5.02 29.03
CA LEU A 179 5.06 4.38 28.19
C LEU A 179 4.60 3.04 27.61
N GLN A 180 3.30 2.87 27.43
CA GLN A 180 2.71 1.66 26.86
C GLN A 180 2.95 1.63 25.34
N GLN A 181 3.40 0.48 24.85
CA GLN A 181 3.54 0.20 23.42
C GLN A 181 2.35 -0.62 22.93
N ASN A 182 1.90 -0.30 21.72
CA ASN A 182 0.90 -1.09 21.04
C ASN A 182 1.30 -1.32 19.58
N ARG A 183 1.26 -2.58 19.14
CA ARG A 183 1.42 -2.95 17.74
C ARG A 183 0.05 -3.27 17.17
N ALA A 184 -0.40 -2.45 16.23
CA ALA A 184 -1.51 -2.78 15.37
C ALA A 184 -1.02 -3.67 14.22
N ASP A 185 -1.72 -4.78 14.01
CA ASP A 185 -1.56 -5.67 12.86
C ASP A 185 -2.98 -6.18 12.53
N ALA A 186 -3.53 -5.66 11.44
CA ALA A 186 -4.86 -6.00 10.96
C ALA A 186 -4.77 -6.47 9.51
N GLU A 187 -5.54 -7.51 9.22
CA GLU A 187 -5.80 -7.96 7.86
C GLU A 187 -7.21 -7.54 7.48
N LEU A 188 -7.36 -7.03 6.26
CA LEU A 188 -8.63 -6.63 5.69
C LEU A 188 -8.77 -7.30 4.33
N VAL A 189 -9.83 -8.07 4.13
CA VAL A 189 -10.14 -8.70 2.84
C VAL A 189 -11.32 -7.97 2.22
N VAL A 190 -11.17 -7.58 0.96
CA VAL A 190 -12.20 -6.86 0.22
C VAL A 190 -13.18 -7.88 -0.36
N ALA A 191 -14.34 -8.03 0.26
CA ALA A 191 -15.32 -9.04 -0.12
C ALA A 191 -16.17 -8.60 -1.31
N THR A 192 -16.65 -7.35 -1.31
CA THR A 192 -17.44 -6.77 -2.39
C THR A 192 -16.95 -5.36 -2.72
N ALA A 193 -17.56 -4.70 -3.72
CA ALA A 193 -17.23 -3.32 -4.02
C ALA A 193 -17.56 -2.34 -2.88
N THR A 194 -18.46 -2.71 -1.96
CA THR A 194 -18.96 -1.83 -0.88
C THR A 194 -18.80 -2.41 0.51
N THR A 195 -18.15 -3.58 0.63
CA THR A 195 -17.93 -4.25 1.92
C THR A 195 -16.55 -4.88 1.96
N ALA A 196 -15.93 -4.80 3.13
CA ALA A 196 -14.70 -5.53 3.45
C ALA A 196 -14.86 -6.20 4.81
N CYS A 197 -14.17 -7.30 5.05
CA CYS A 197 -14.08 -7.88 6.38
C CYS A 197 -12.68 -7.66 6.93
N THR A 198 -12.57 -7.47 8.24
CA THR A 198 -11.27 -7.34 8.91
C THR A 198 -11.17 -8.32 10.06
N THR A 199 -9.96 -8.74 10.36
CA THR A 199 -9.63 -9.49 11.57
C THR A 199 -8.49 -8.81 12.30
N ALA A 200 -8.66 -8.67 13.61
CA ALA A 200 -7.61 -8.23 14.50
C ALA A 200 -6.78 -9.44 14.94
N TRP A 201 -5.47 -9.28 15.03
CA TRP A 201 -4.64 -10.30 15.66
C TRP A 201 -5.01 -10.46 17.14
N LEU A 202 -5.25 -11.70 17.58
CA LEU A 202 -5.45 -12.07 18.97
C LEU A 202 -4.34 -13.01 19.44
N ALA A 203 -3.89 -12.81 20.69
CA ALA A 203 -2.99 -13.77 21.32
C ALA A 203 -3.71 -15.12 21.51
N PRO A 204 -2.99 -16.25 21.52
CA PRO A 204 -3.59 -17.56 21.77
C PRO A 204 -4.44 -17.56 23.05
N GLN A 205 -5.63 -18.18 22.97
CA GLN A 205 -6.63 -18.27 24.05
C GLN A 205 -7.27 -16.94 24.48
N GLN A 206 -7.05 -15.84 23.76
CA GLN A 206 -7.82 -14.61 23.96
C GLN A 206 -9.12 -14.65 23.14
N GLN A 207 -10.20 -14.12 23.72
CA GLN A 207 -11.47 -13.91 23.04
C GLN A 207 -11.88 -12.46 23.26
N THR A 208 -12.27 -11.77 22.18
CA THR A 208 -12.82 -10.42 22.28
C THR A 208 -13.98 -10.27 21.31
N THR A 209 -14.97 -9.46 21.71
CA THR A 209 -16.07 -9.07 20.82
C THR A 209 -15.51 -8.13 19.75
N GLY A 210 -15.87 -8.35 18.49
CA GLY A 210 -15.37 -7.55 17.37
C GLY A 210 -13.98 -7.94 16.86
N ALA A 211 -13.49 -9.14 17.21
CA ALA A 211 -12.23 -9.69 16.66
C ALA A 211 -12.27 -9.85 15.13
N ALA A 212 -13.45 -10.11 14.59
CA ALA A 212 -13.76 -10.03 13.17
C ALA A 212 -14.95 -9.10 13.00
N SER A 213 -14.93 -8.27 11.95
CA SER A 213 -15.99 -7.31 11.69
C SER A 213 -16.12 -7.00 10.21
N ASP A 214 -17.35 -6.75 9.77
CA ASP A 214 -17.65 -6.22 8.45
C ASP A 214 -17.58 -4.69 8.48
N LEU A 215 -16.86 -4.13 7.51
CA LEU A 215 -16.74 -2.71 7.25
C LEU A 215 -17.67 -2.39 6.07
N THR A 216 -18.69 -1.57 6.32
CA THR A 216 -19.76 -1.29 5.34
C THR A 216 -19.95 0.21 5.06
N THR A 217 -19.62 1.07 6.03
CA THR A 217 -19.74 2.52 5.86
C THR A 217 -18.57 3.05 5.04
N ASN A 218 -18.82 3.93 4.07
CA ASN A 218 -17.78 4.58 3.24
C ASN A 218 -16.79 3.64 2.52
N ILE A 219 -17.08 2.34 2.42
CA ILE A 219 -16.28 1.39 1.63
C ILE A 219 -16.77 1.45 0.19
N ASN A 220 -15.86 1.76 -0.73
CA ASN A 220 -16.15 1.78 -2.17
C ASN A 220 -14.87 1.55 -2.98
N THR A 221 -14.74 0.37 -3.61
CA THR A 221 -13.56 0.04 -4.44
C THR A 221 -13.51 0.81 -5.75
N ASP A 222 -14.61 1.41 -6.20
CA ASP A 222 -14.67 2.26 -7.40
C ASP A 222 -14.30 3.73 -7.11
N ALA A 223 -14.10 4.09 -5.84
CA ALA A 223 -13.60 5.39 -5.42
C ALA A 223 -12.22 5.26 -4.77
N ALA A 224 -11.51 6.37 -4.64
CA ALA A 224 -10.28 6.39 -3.85
C ALA A 224 -10.62 6.18 -2.37
N MET A 225 -9.90 5.27 -1.71
CA MET A 225 -10.04 5.01 -0.28
C MET A 225 -8.78 5.41 0.46
N THR A 226 -8.93 6.02 1.63
CA THR A 226 -7.81 6.53 2.43
C THR A 226 -7.67 5.70 3.69
N VAL A 227 -6.45 5.25 3.97
CA VAL A 227 -6.08 4.67 5.27
C VAL A 227 -5.69 5.82 6.21
N SER A 228 -6.41 5.96 7.32
CA SER A 228 -6.11 6.97 8.34
C SER A 228 -5.73 6.30 9.66
N ILE A 229 -4.74 6.85 10.36
CA ILE A 229 -4.25 6.30 11.63
C ILE A 229 -4.50 7.33 12.72
N GLY A 230 -5.00 6.90 13.87
CA GLY A 230 -5.32 7.84 14.94
C GLY A 230 -5.50 7.21 16.30
N VAL A 231 -5.99 8.05 17.20
CA VAL A 231 -6.43 7.68 18.54
C VAL A 231 -7.85 8.18 18.74
N ALA A 232 -8.60 7.43 19.54
CA ALA A 232 -9.95 7.78 19.94
C ALA A 232 -10.10 7.63 21.45
N THR A 233 -11.12 8.28 22.01
CA THR A 233 -11.50 8.22 23.43
C THR A 233 -10.35 8.48 24.42
N ALA A 234 -9.32 9.21 24.02
CA ALA A 234 -8.15 9.51 24.82
C ALA A 234 -8.42 10.64 25.84
N SER A 235 -7.54 10.77 26.84
CA SER A 235 -7.51 11.96 27.67
C SER A 235 -6.76 13.09 26.96
N ALA A 236 -7.26 14.32 27.09
CA ALA A 236 -6.54 15.52 26.65
C ALA A 236 -5.27 15.82 27.47
N LEU A 237 -4.94 15.00 28.47
CA LEU A 237 -3.66 15.06 29.19
C LEU A 237 -2.64 14.03 28.70
N ASP A 238 -3.07 13.07 27.86
CA ASP A 238 -2.18 12.07 27.29
C ASP A 238 -1.59 12.54 25.96
N SER A 239 -0.49 11.92 25.57
CA SER A 239 0.17 12.09 24.29
C SER A 239 0.44 10.73 23.65
N PHE A 240 0.38 10.68 22.32
CA PHE A 240 0.54 9.45 21.56
C PHE A 240 1.51 9.72 20.41
N ASP A 241 2.53 8.88 20.32
CA ASP A 241 3.51 8.93 19.25
C ASP A 241 3.27 7.75 18.31
N LEU A 242 3.20 8.03 17.02
CA LEU A 242 3.27 7.01 15.98
C LEU A 242 4.74 6.78 15.63
N ILE A 243 5.26 5.61 15.94
CA ILE A 243 6.67 5.27 15.70
C ILE A 243 6.89 4.81 14.27
N SER A 244 5.99 3.99 13.74
CA SER A 244 6.07 3.51 12.35
C SER A 244 4.70 3.06 11.85
N TYR A 245 4.54 3.02 10.53
CA TYR A 245 3.38 2.41 9.89
C TYR A 245 3.75 1.77 8.55
N SER A 246 2.93 0.81 8.11
CA SER A 246 2.99 0.26 6.75
C SER A 246 1.61 -0.20 6.29
N VAL A 247 1.32 0.06 5.02
CA VAL A 247 0.15 -0.44 4.29
C VAL A 247 0.65 -1.31 3.15
N ILE A 248 0.24 -2.57 3.14
CA ILE A 248 0.61 -3.54 2.11
C ILE A 248 -0.67 -4.03 1.44
N LEU A 249 -0.70 -4.04 0.12
CA LEU A 249 -1.71 -4.73 -0.66
C LEU A 249 -1.18 -6.11 -1.03
N GLU A 250 -2.00 -7.12 -0.82
CA GLU A 250 -1.75 -8.52 -1.11
C GLU A 250 -2.83 -9.04 -2.07
N SER A 251 -2.44 -9.91 -3.00
CA SER A 251 -3.36 -10.69 -3.85
C SER A 251 -3.63 -12.02 -3.15
N ILE A 252 -4.90 -12.40 -3.06
CA ILE A 252 -5.35 -13.68 -2.50
C ILE A 252 -5.74 -14.68 -3.58
#